data_AF-A0A6G4X985-F1
#
_entry.id   AF-A0A6G4X985-F1
#
_cell.length_a   1.000
_cell.length_b   1.000
_cell.length_c   1.000
_cell.angle_alpha   90.00
_cell.angle_beta   90.00
_cell.angle_gamma   90.00
#
_symmetry.space_group_name_H-M   'P 1'
#
loop_
_entity.id
_entity.type
_entity.pdbx_description
1 polymer ?
#
loop_
_entity_poly.entity_id
_entity_poly.type
_entity_poly.pdbx_seq_one_letter_code
_entity_poly.pdbx_strand_id
1 'polypeptide(L)'
;GGMPPNCRLVYGHMGTILDRARHTGGLLVTVSSTAALESLHRSVPTAVLTDLGVREVLGNHYFLGSGCLTSWDRLDAGHLPEGDPEWAARQGAGAATAGTGPGGGPGGFRPARERVSELVALSRAADGGLPPLAPYYTPATAPGYLPGLLRRYGLGPDGAPLAGAAGGAGADGGPGVVRRALREAARGAYRHGVQRVAPVIRRVGEL
;
A
#
# COMPACT_ATOMS: atom_id res chain seq x y z
N GLY A 1 18.98 -17.87 -21.68
CA GLY A 1 17.80 -17.34 -22.39
C GLY A 1 17.69 -15.87 -22.07
N GLY A 2 17.70 -15.01 -23.08
CA GLY A 2 17.54 -13.56 -22.92
C GLY A 2 16.07 -13.14 -22.83
N MET A 3 15.82 -11.87 -22.53
CA MET A 3 14.47 -11.28 -22.54
C MET A 3 13.91 -11.27 -23.98
N PRO A 4 12.71 -11.81 -24.22
CA PRO A 4 12.07 -11.75 -25.54
C PRO A 4 11.91 -10.30 -26.04
N PRO A 5 11.93 -10.03 -27.36
CA PRO A 5 11.85 -8.67 -27.90
C PRO A 5 10.54 -7.95 -27.58
N ASN A 6 9.47 -8.70 -27.30
CA ASN A 6 8.17 -8.20 -26.88
C ASN A 6 8.04 -8.02 -25.36
N CYS A 7 9.06 -8.36 -24.58
CA CYS A 7 9.10 -8.15 -23.13
C CYS A 7 9.95 -6.92 -22.83
N ARG A 8 9.43 -6.03 -21.97
CA ARG A 8 10.14 -4.81 -21.53
C ARG A 8 9.89 -4.59 -20.05
N LEU A 9 10.96 -4.34 -19.31
CA LEU A 9 10.86 -3.89 -17.92
C LEU A 9 10.55 -2.38 -17.90
N VAL A 10 9.51 -2.01 -17.17
CA VAL A 10 9.06 -0.62 -17.02
C VAL A 10 9.05 -0.27 -15.55
N TYR A 11 9.65 0.86 -15.21
CA TYR A 11 9.68 1.40 -13.85
C TYR A 11 8.98 2.75 -13.82
N GLY A 12 8.24 3.01 -12.76
CA GLY A 12 7.52 4.27 -12.59
C GLY A 12 6.38 4.17 -11.59
N HIS A 13 5.60 5.23 -11.51
CA HIS A 13 4.40 5.25 -10.68
C HIS A 13 3.36 4.29 -11.26
N MET A 14 2.87 3.35 -10.45
CA MET A 14 1.91 2.31 -10.87
C MET A 14 0.69 2.92 -11.56
N GLY A 15 0.13 3.99 -10.98
CA GLY A 15 -0.97 4.73 -11.60
C GLY A 15 -0.72 5.14 -13.06
N THR A 16 0.45 5.70 -13.39
CA THR A 16 0.79 6.09 -14.77
C THR A 16 0.93 4.89 -15.70
N ILE A 17 1.47 3.77 -15.20
CA ILE A 17 1.59 2.52 -15.94
C ILE A 17 0.20 1.96 -16.26
N LEU A 18 -0.71 1.97 -15.29
CA LEU A 18 -2.08 1.49 -15.45
C LEU A 18 -2.92 2.41 -16.35
N ASP A 19 -2.71 3.73 -16.29
CA ASP A 19 -3.38 4.66 -17.20
C ASP A 19 -2.98 4.40 -18.66
N ARG A 20 -1.69 4.11 -18.90
CA ARG A 20 -1.23 3.65 -20.22
C ARG A 20 -1.90 2.33 -20.60
N ALA A 21 -1.89 1.33 -19.71
CA ALA A 21 -2.51 0.04 -19.98
C ALA A 21 -3.98 0.22 -20.37
N ARG A 22 -4.75 1.01 -19.62
CA ARG A 22 -6.13 1.38 -19.95
C ARG A 22 -6.26 1.96 -21.35
N HIS A 23 -5.42 2.96 -21.68
CA HIS A 23 -5.49 3.67 -22.95
C HIS A 23 -5.17 2.77 -24.15
N THR A 24 -4.28 1.78 -23.97
CA THR A 24 -3.89 0.85 -25.04
C THR A 24 -4.70 -0.45 -25.05
N GLY A 25 -5.79 -0.55 -24.25
CA GLY A 25 -6.58 -1.78 -24.16
C GLY A 25 -5.83 -2.96 -23.52
N GLY A 26 -4.90 -2.67 -22.62
CA GLY A 26 -4.07 -3.65 -21.91
C GLY A 26 -4.77 -4.33 -20.73
N LEU A 27 -4.09 -5.34 -20.18
CA LEU A 27 -4.52 -6.21 -19.10
C LEU A 27 -3.47 -6.15 -17.97
N LEU A 28 -3.91 -6.05 -16.72
CA LEU A 28 -3.03 -6.34 -15.58
C LEU A 28 -3.12 -7.83 -15.22
N VAL A 29 -1.98 -8.51 -15.17
CA VAL A 29 -1.89 -9.91 -14.69
C VAL A 29 -1.03 -9.95 -13.42
N THR A 30 -1.52 -10.61 -12.37
CA THR A 30 -0.78 -10.78 -11.11
C THR A 30 -1.20 -12.05 -10.37
N VAL A 31 -0.46 -12.42 -9.32
CA VAL A 31 -0.90 -13.43 -8.34
C VAL A 31 -1.60 -12.74 -7.17
N SER A 32 -1.00 -11.71 -6.58
CA SER A 32 -1.55 -11.06 -5.37
C SER A 32 -1.13 -9.62 -5.15
N SER A 33 -0.58 -8.97 -6.17
CA SER A 33 -0.17 -7.57 -6.04
C SER A 33 -1.36 -6.67 -5.71
N THR A 34 -1.16 -5.69 -4.82
CA THR A 34 -2.14 -4.63 -4.57
C THR A 34 -2.41 -3.79 -5.83
N ALA A 35 -1.54 -3.86 -6.85
CA ALA A 35 -1.78 -3.27 -8.17
C ALA A 35 -3.09 -3.75 -8.81
N ALA A 36 -3.61 -4.92 -8.43
CA ALA A 36 -4.94 -5.39 -8.85
C ALA A 36 -6.09 -4.49 -8.35
N LEU A 37 -5.97 -3.92 -7.15
CA LEU A 37 -6.98 -2.96 -6.66
C LEU A 37 -6.89 -1.63 -7.41
N GLU A 38 -5.66 -1.18 -7.70
CA GLU A 38 -5.42 0.05 -8.47
C GLU A 38 -5.88 -0.06 -9.93
N SER A 39 -5.80 -1.25 -10.54
CA SER A 39 -6.28 -1.53 -11.89
C SER A 39 -7.80 -1.60 -11.94
N LEU A 40 -8.43 -2.25 -10.96
CA LEU A 40 -9.89 -2.30 -10.83
C LEU A 40 -10.50 -0.91 -10.66
N HIS A 41 -9.88 -0.07 -9.82
CA HIS A 41 -10.30 1.33 -9.66
C HIS A 41 -10.21 2.15 -10.96
N ARG A 42 -9.35 1.75 -11.90
CA ARG A 42 -9.19 2.38 -13.22
C ARG A 42 -10.00 1.71 -14.32
N SER A 43 -10.80 0.69 -13.98
CA SER A 43 -11.50 -0.14 -14.97
C SER A 43 -10.57 -0.77 -16.00
N VAL A 44 -9.36 -1.18 -15.57
CA VAL A 44 -8.44 -1.98 -16.39
C VAL A 44 -8.79 -3.46 -16.18
N PRO A 45 -8.96 -4.25 -17.27
CA PRO A 45 -9.09 -5.71 -17.15
C PRO A 45 -8.00 -6.28 -16.25
N THR A 46 -8.38 -7.14 -15.31
CA THR A 46 -7.50 -7.56 -14.21
C THR A 46 -7.61 -9.06 -14.01
N ALA A 47 -6.50 -9.75 -14.21
CA ALA A 47 -6.37 -11.19 -14.02
C ALA A 47 -5.55 -11.51 -12.78
N VAL A 48 -6.14 -12.30 -11.89
CA VAL A 48 -5.50 -12.90 -10.72
C VAL A 48 -5.31 -14.38 -11.00
N LEU A 49 -4.06 -14.80 -11.18
CA LEU A 49 -3.72 -16.15 -11.66
C LEU A 49 -4.03 -17.22 -10.62
N THR A 50 -4.64 -18.31 -11.10
CA THR A 50 -5.06 -19.48 -10.32
C THR A 50 -4.21 -20.72 -10.58
N ASP A 51 -3.22 -20.64 -11.47
CA ASP A 51 -2.36 -21.74 -11.90
C ASP A 51 -1.53 -22.35 -10.75
N LEU A 52 -1.30 -21.57 -9.67
CA LEU A 52 -0.65 -22.03 -8.44
C LEU A 52 -1.65 -22.34 -7.30
N GLY A 53 -2.95 -22.41 -7.63
CA GLY A 53 -4.07 -22.52 -6.72
C GLY A 53 -4.48 -21.18 -6.08
N VAL A 54 -5.65 -21.17 -5.42
CA VAL A 54 -6.11 -20.06 -4.58
C VAL A 54 -5.82 -20.38 -3.13
N ARG A 55 -4.89 -19.66 -2.50
CA ARG A 55 -4.33 -20.02 -1.20
C ARG A 55 -4.05 -18.79 -0.35
N GLU A 56 -4.19 -18.95 0.96
CA GLU A 56 -3.88 -17.88 1.92
C GLU A 56 -2.42 -17.43 1.81
N VAL A 57 -1.48 -18.39 1.72
CA VAL A 57 -0.04 -18.14 1.60
C VAL A 57 0.36 -17.34 0.36
N LEU A 58 -0.44 -17.40 -0.71
CA LEU A 58 -0.20 -16.62 -1.93
C LEU A 58 -0.83 -15.23 -1.86
N GLY A 59 -1.71 -14.98 -0.89
CA GLY A 59 -2.49 -13.74 -0.78
C GLY A 59 -3.63 -13.61 -1.78
N ASN A 60 -3.69 -14.47 -2.81
CA ASN A 60 -4.67 -14.37 -3.90
C ASN A 60 -6.12 -14.73 -3.48
N HIS A 61 -6.28 -15.42 -2.35
CA HIS A 61 -7.58 -15.67 -1.71
C HIS A 61 -8.37 -14.38 -1.39
N TYR A 62 -7.68 -13.25 -1.20
CA TYR A 62 -8.33 -11.95 -1.00
C TYR A 62 -9.28 -11.59 -2.17
N PHE A 63 -8.97 -12.04 -3.38
CA PHE A 63 -9.75 -11.77 -4.60
C PHE A 63 -10.91 -12.76 -4.84
N LEU A 64 -11.25 -13.60 -3.85
CA LEU A 64 -12.45 -14.43 -3.95
C LEU A 64 -13.71 -13.56 -4.12
N GLY A 65 -14.51 -13.90 -5.14
CA GLY A 65 -15.71 -13.15 -5.52
C GLY A 65 -15.45 -11.86 -6.30
N SER A 66 -14.19 -11.56 -6.70
CA SER A 66 -13.89 -10.34 -7.46
C SER A 66 -14.19 -10.43 -8.95
N GLY A 67 -14.46 -11.63 -9.49
CA GLY A 67 -14.53 -11.86 -10.94
C GLY A 67 -13.17 -11.93 -11.65
N CYS A 68 -12.06 -11.60 -10.97
CA CYS A 68 -10.72 -11.51 -11.58
C CYS A 68 -9.95 -12.83 -11.65
N LEU A 69 -10.40 -13.88 -10.95
CA LEU A 69 -9.67 -15.14 -10.87
C LEU A 69 -9.74 -15.89 -12.21
N THR A 70 -8.58 -16.17 -12.80
CA THR A 70 -8.46 -16.88 -14.09
C THR A 70 -7.16 -17.70 -14.15
N SER A 71 -7.01 -18.57 -15.15
CA SER A 71 -5.75 -19.27 -15.46
C SER A 71 -5.10 -18.71 -16.72
N TRP A 72 -3.84 -19.06 -16.98
CA TRP A 72 -3.18 -18.74 -18.25
C TRP A 72 -3.94 -19.30 -19.46
N ASP A 73 -4.40 -20.56 -19.40
CA ASP A 73 -5.14 -21.18 -20.50
C ASP A 73 -6.38 -20.37 -20.92
N ARG A 74 -7.10 -19.78 -19.95
CA ARG A 74 -8.25 -18.93 -20.25
C ARG A 74 -7.84 -17.59 -20.84
N LEU A 75 -6.75 -16.99 -20.35
CA LEU A 75 -6.20 -15.77 -20.92
C LEU A 75 -5.74 -15.99 -22.37
N ASP A 76 -5.06 -17.10 -22.63
CA ASP A 76 -4.61 -17.50 -23.97
C ASP A 76 -5.79 -17.79 -24.91
N ALA A 77 -6.91 -18.30 -24.36
CA ALA A 77 -8.19 -18.42 -25.07
C ALA A 77 -8.91 -17.07 -25.30
N GLY A 78 -8.32 -15.95 -24.91
CA GLY A 78 -8.85 -14.60 -25.11
C GLY A 78 -9.80 -14.10 -24.02
N HIS A 79 -9.91 -14.81 -22.89
CA HIS A 79 -10.70 -14.33 -21.76
C HIS A 79 -10.05 -13.09 -21.12
N LEU A 80 -10.81 -12.01 -21.01
CA LEU A 80 -10.40 -10.80 -20.29
C LEU A 80 -11.31 -10.65 -19.06
N PRO A 81 -10.82 -10.95 -17.85
CA PRO A 81 -11.65 -10.86 -16.66
C PRO A 81 -12.01 -9.41 -16.33
N GLU A 82 -13.29 -9.20 -16.02
CA GLU A 82 -13.83 -7.93 -15.54
C GLU A 82 -14.12 -8.03 -14.04
N GLY A 83 -13.81 -6.96 -13.30
CA GLY A 83 -14.05 -6.89 -11.88
C GLY A 83 -15.54 -6.80 -11.56
N ASP A 84 -16.01 -7.61 -10.61
CA ASP A 84 -17.35 -7.48 -10.05
C ASP A 84 -17.49 -6.09 -9.38
N PRO A 85 -18.45 -5.25 -9.83
CA PRO A 85 -18.58 -3.89 -9.34
C PRO A 85 -19.05 -3.82 -7.88
N GLU A 86 -19.85 -4.77 -7.41
CA GLU A 86 -20.28 -4.83 -6.01
C GLU A 86 -19.14 -5.24 -5.10
N TRP A 87 -18.35 -6.24 -5.52
CA TRP A 87 -17.11 -6.60 -4.83
C TRP A 87 -16.16 -5.42 -4.79
N ALA A 88 -15.90 -4.77 -5.92
CA ALA A 88 -14.98 -3.64 -6.01
C ALA A 88 -15.43 -2.48 -5.11
N ALA A 89 -16.73 -2.14 -5.10
CA ALA A 89 -17.28 -1.13 -4.20
C ALA A 89 -17.09 -1.50 -2.73
N ARG A 90 -17.38 -2.74 -2.32
CA ARG A 90 -17.17 -3.22 -0.95
C ARG A 90 -15.71 -3.18 -0.52
N GLN A 91 -14.78 -3.41 -1.44
CA GLN A 91 -13.34 -3.36 -1.18
C GLN A 91 -12.72 -1.97 -1.34
N GLY A 92 -13.52 -0.93 -1.63
CA GLY A 92 -13.02 0.43 -1.89
C GLY A 92 -12.20 0.57 -3.18
N ALA A 93 -12.29 -0.41 -4.08
CA ALA A 93 -11.68 -0.42 -5.41
C ALA A 93 -12.67 -0.10 -6.54
N GLY A 94 -13.90 0.32 -6.19
CA GLY A 94 -14.91 0.73 -7.16
C GLY A 94 -14.36 1.79 -8.10
N ALA A 95 -14.62 1.61 -9.39
CA ALA A 95 -14.23 2.59 -10.41
C ALA A 95 -14.84 3.96 -10.08
N ALA A 96 -14.11 5.02 -10.44
CA ALA A 96 -14.62 6.37 -10.32
C ALA A 96 -15.71 6.66 -11.39
N THR A 97 -16.80 5.89 -11.41
CA THR A 97 -17.98 6.26 -12.20
C THR A 97 -18.58 7.49 -11.55
N ALA A 98 -18.65 8.58 -12.32
CA ALA A 98 -19.25 9.84 -11.90
C ALA A 98 -20.65 9.59 -11.31
N GLY A 99 -20.71 9.56 -9.98
CA GLY A 99 -21.94 9.43 -9.20
C GLY A 99 -22.45 7.99 -9.09
N THR A 100 -22.36 7.42 -7.88
CA THR A 100 -23.41 6.65 -7.15
C THR A 100 -22.86 5.57 -6.21
N GLY A 101 -21.56 5.27 -6.25
CA GLY A 101 -20.93 4.37 -5.26
C GLY A 101 -20.26 5.10 -4.10
N PRO A 102 -20.25 4.54 -2.87
CA PRO A 102 -19.44 5.06 -1.76
C PRO A 102 -17.95 4.88 -2.11
N GLY A 103 -17.32 5.93 -2.62
CA GLY A 103 -15.90 5.97 -2.98
C GLY A 103 -15.57 6.31 -4.44
N GLY A 104 -16.54 6.23 -5.36
CA GLY A 104 -16.33 6.34 -6.81
C GLY A 104 -16.44 7.76 -7.42
N GLY A 105 -16.35 8.81 -6.63
CA GLY A 105 -16.46 10.19 -7.14
C GLY A 105 -15.24 11.06 -6.83
N PRO A 106 -15.16 12.29 -7.36
CA PRO A 106 -14.17 13.30 -6.95
C PRO A 106 -14.17 13.59 -5.43
N GLY A 107 -15.15 13.06 -4.68
CA GLY A 107 -15.24 13.06 -3.23
C GLY A 107 -14.83 11.76 -2.51
N GLY A 108 -14.23 10.75 -3.15
CA GLY A 108 -13.97 9.44 -2.52
C GLY A 108 -13.22 9.51 -1.18
N PHE A 109 -12.16 10.33 -1.12
CA PHE A 109 -11.42 10.60 0.12
C PHE A 109 -11.91 11.85 0.88
N ARG A 110 -13.06 12.42 0.51
CA ARG A 110 -13.58 13.64 1.15
C ARG A 110 -13.80 13.44 2.65
N PRO A 111 -14.49 12.37 3.13
CA PRO A 111 -14.68 12.18 4.57
C PRO A 111 -13.36 12.04 5.32
N ALA A 112 -12.38 11.34 4.73
CA ALA A 112 -11.04 11.22 5.32
C ALA A 112 -10.32 12.58 5.40
N ARG A 113 -10.40 13.41 4.34
CA ARG A 113 -9.81 14.76 4.33
C ARG A 113 -10.48 15.71 5.30
N GLU A 114 -11.80 15.65 5.41
CA GLU A 114 -12.59 16.41 6.39
C GLU A 114 -12.18 16.01 7.80
N ARG A 115 -12.14 14.70 8.09
CA ARG A 115 -11.72 14.19 9.39
C ARG A 115 -10.30 14.59 9.77
N VAL A 116 -9.36 14.54 8.82
CA VAL A 116 -7.99 15.02 9.05
C VAL A 116 -7.98 16.52 9.33
N SER A 117 -8.76 17.31 8.60
CA SER A 117 -8.86 18.77 8.81
C SER A 117 -9.40 19.10 10.21
N GLU A 118 -10.44 18.40 10.65
CA GLU A 118 -10.99 18.51 12.02
C GLU A 118 -9.94 18.20 13.08
N LEU A 119 -9.20 17.10 12.92
CA LEU A 119 -8.16 16.70 13.87
C LEU A 119 -7.03 17.73 13.92
N VAL A 120 -6.65 18.29 12.78
CA VAL A 120 -5.64 19.36 12.72
C VAL A 120 -6.15 20.63 13.42
N ALA A 121 -7.42 21.01 13.23
CA ALA A 121 -8.01 22.16 13.90
C ALA A 121 -8.08 21.95 15.41
N LEU A 122 -8.55 20.78 15.85
CA LEU A 122 -8.62 20.41 17.27
C LEU A 122 -7.22 20.43 17.92
N SER A 123 -6.21 19.90 17.23
CA SER A 123 -4.83 19.92 17.72
C SER A 123 -4.26 21.33 17.92
N ARG A 124 -4.76 22.32 17.17
CA ARG A 124 -4.31 23.72 17.29
C ARG A 124 -5.03 24.47 18.40
N ALA A 125 -6.27 24.07 18.70
CA ALA A 125 -7.11 24.72 19.70
C ALA A 125 -6.95 24.14 21.11
N ALA A 126 -6.46 22.91 21.25
CA ALA A 126 -6.31 22.26 22.54
C ALA A 126 -4.97 22.62 23.21
N ASP A 127 -5.02 23.32 24.35
CA ASP A 127 -3.84 23.66 25.17
C ASP A 127 -3.07 22.43 25.72
N GLY A 128 -3.63 21.22 25.56
CA GLY A 128 -3.01 19.94 25.94
C GLY A 128 -2.81 18.95 24.78
N GLY A 129 -3.05 19.34 23.53
CA GLY A 129 -2.92 18.46 22.35
C GLY A 129 -4.12 17.53 22.09
N LEU A 130 -3.97 16.64 21.09
CA LEU A 130 -4.99 15.65 20.75
C LEU A 130 -5.06 14.50 21.77
N PRO A 131 -6.23 13.86 21.94
CA PRO A 131 -6.33 12.63 22.71
C PRO A 131 -5.31 11.58 22.25
N PRO A 132 -4.75 10.78 23.17
CA PRO A 132 -3.82 9.71 22.81
C PRO A 132 -4.49 8.71 21.86
N LEU A 133 -3.70 8.14 20.95
CA LEU A 133 -4.18 7.09 20.05
C LEU A 133 -4.65 5.88 20.87
N ALA A 134 -5.81 5.33 20.51
CA ALA A 134 -6.31 4.06 21.03
C ALA A 134 -5.91 2.94 20.05
N PRO A 135 -4.78 2.23 20.29
CA PRO A 135 -4.35 1.17 19.39
C PRO A 135 -5.32 -0.01 19.42
N TYR A 136 -5.55 -0.63 18.25
CA TYR A 136 -6.41 -1.81 18.14
C TYR A 136 -5.82 -3.02 18.88
N TYR A 137 -4.50 -3.21 18.77
CA TYR A 137 -3.79 -4.24 19.52
C TYR A 137 -3.39 -3.70 20.89
N THR A 138 -3.95 -4.33 21.92
CA THR A 138 -3.69 -4.06 23.34
C THR A 138 -3.23 -5.34 24.03
N PRO A 139 -2.69 -5.28 25.25
CA PRO A 139 -2.41 -6.48 26.04
C PRO A 139 -3.63 -7.38 26.21
N ALA A 140 -4.84 -6.80 26.24
CA ALA A 140 -6.09 -7.55 26.35
C ALA A 140 -6.52 -8.20 25.03
N THR A 141 -6.41 -7.48 23.91
CA THR A 141 -6.89 -7.95 22.60
C THR A 141 -5.87 -8.78 21.82
N ALA A 142 -4.58 -8.65 22.13
CA ALA A 142 -3.49 -9.33 21.43
C ALA A 142 -2.35 -9.80 22.35
N PRO A 143 -2.62 -10.50 23.47
CA PRO A 143 -1.60 -10.88 24.45
C PRO A 143 -0.48 -11.76 23.87
N GLY A 144 -0.80 -12.62 22.89
CA GLY A 144 0.19 -13.50 22.24
C GLY A 144 1.00 -12.83 21.13
N TYR A 145 0.51 -11.73 20.55
CA TYR A 145 1.12 -11.08 19.38
C TYR A 145 1.86 -9.79 19.75
N LEU A 146 1.22 -8.93 20.55
CA LEU A 146 1.70 -7.59 20.85
C LEU A 146 3.08 -7.57 21.53
N PRO A 147 3.40 -8.40 22.54
CA PRO A 147 4.71 -8.37 23.18
C PRO A 147 5.86 -8.71 22.22
N GLY A 148 5.65 -9.66 21.31
CA GLY A 148 6.63 -10.04 20.30
C GLY A 148 6.87 -8.92 19.28
N LEU A 149 5.81 -8.23 18.86
CA LEU A 149 5.90 -7.07 18.00
C LEU A 149 6.67 -5.93 18.67
N LEU A 150 6.29 -5.56 19.90
CA LEU A 150 6.93 -4.47 20.66
C LEU A 150 8.42 -4.74 20.90
N ARG A 151 8.78 -5.99 21.25
CA ARG A 151 10.18 -6.40 21.45
C ARG A 151 11.04 -6.21 20.20
N ARG A 152 10.50 -6.47 18.99
CA ARG A 152 11.22 -6.19 17.72
C ARG A 152 11.56 -4.71 17.55
N TYR A 153 10.82 -3.84 18.22
CA TYR A 153 11.05 -2.40 18.25
C TYR A 153 11.76 -1.93 19.54
N GLY A 154 12.23 -2.85 20.38
CA GLY A 154 12.93 -2.52 21.63
C GLY A 154 12.02 -2.01 22.74
N LEU A 155 10.72 -2.34 22.68
CA LEU A 155 9.70 -1.90 23.65
C LEU A 155 9.16 -3.08 24.46
N GLY A 156 8.90 -2.83 25.74
CA GLY A 156 8.18 -3.71 26.65
C GLY A 156 6.66 -3.64 26.43
N PRO A 157 5.89 -4.58 27.00
CA PRO A 157 4.42 -4.61 26.87
C PRO A 157 3.70 -3.38 27.45
N ASP A 158 4.36 -2.68 28.37
CA ASP A 158 3.96 -1.41 28.97
C ASP A 158 4.37 -0.19 28.12
N GLY A 159 5.03 -0.41 26.98
CA GLY A 159 5.58 0.64 26.12
C GLY A 159 6.92 1.20 26.60
N ALA A 160 7.47 0.71 27.71
CA ALA A 160 8.77 1.16 28.21
C ALA A 160 9.92 0.61 27.33
N PRO A 161 11.03 1.35 27.14
CA PRO A 161 12.20 0.82 26.45
C PRO A 161 12.77 -0.41 27.18
N LEU A 162 13.11 -1.48 26.45
CA LEU A 162 13.76 -2.66 27.03
C LEU A 162 15.24 -2.37 27.34
N ALA A 163 15.68 -2.77 28.53
CA ALA A 163 17.10 -2.76 28.90
C ALA A 163 17.90 -3.62 27.90
N GLY A 164 18.92 -3.03 27.26
CA GLY A 164 19.71 -3.68 26.22
C GLY A 164 19.26 -3.40 24.77
N ALA A 165 18.11 -2.76 24.53
CA ALA A 165 17.79 -2.20 23.21
C ALA A 165 18.74 -1.05 22.81
N ALA A 166 19.42 -0.47 23.79
CA ALA A 166 20.51 0.50 23.64
C ALA A 166 21.92 -0.15 23.49
N GLY A 167 22.02 -1.48 23.46
CA GLY A 167 23.29 -2.23 23.46
C GLY A 167 24.14 -2.15 22.19
N GLY A 168 23.80 -1.25 21.25
CA GLY A 168 24.61 -0.95 20.07
C GLY A 168 25.01 0.53 19.94
N ALA A 169 24.81 1.34 20.99
CA ALA A 169 25.09 2.77 20.96
C ALA A 169 26.08 3.15 22.07
N GLY A 170 27.37 3.09 21.76
CA GLY A 170 28.38 3.85 22.51
C GLY A 170 28.23 5.34 22.18
N ALA A 171 28.26 6.16 23.24
CA ALA A 171 28.48 7.60 23.31
C ALA A 171 27.74 8.53 22.30
N ASP A 172 26.92 9.42 22.87
CA ASP A 172 26.37 10.65 22.28
C ASP A 172 25.31 10.52 21.18
N GLY A 173 24.04 10.70 21.57
CA GLY A 173 22.90 10.92 20.67
C GLY A 173 22.02 9.69 20.43
N GLY A 174 20.94 9.56 21.20
CA GLY A 174 20.09 8.37 21.18
C GLY A 174 19.40 8.06 19.82
N PRO A 175 19.29 6.78 19.42
CA PRO A 175 18.81 6.35 18.10
C PRO A 175 17.33 6.65 17.82
N GLY A 176 16.51 6.89 18.84
CA GLY A 176 15.10 7.26 18.69
C GLY A 176 14.89 8.68 18.13
N VAL A 177 15.74 9.63 18.55
CA VAL A 177 15.72 11.02 18.07
C VAL A 177 16.25 11.07 16.63
N VAL A 178 17.32 10.31 16.36
CA VAL A 178 17.92 10.18 15.02
C VAL A 178 16.95 9.52 14.04
N ARG A 179 16.24 8.45 14.41
CA ARG A 179 15.21 7.83 13.55
C ARG A 179 13.99 8.73 13.33
N ARG A 180 13.57 9.51 14.33
CA ARG A 180 12.46 10.46 14.18
C ARG A 180 12.83 11.61 13.24
N ALA A 181 14.03 12.17 13.40
CA ALA A 181 14.59 13.17 12.50
C ALA A 181 14.78 12.63 11.07
N LEU A 182 15.28 11.40 10.91
CA LEU A 182 15.37 10.71 9.61
C LEU A 182 13.99 10.48 8.97
N ARG A 183 12.97 10.13 9.76
CA ARG A 183 11.61 9.90 9.26
C ARG A 183 10.92 11.21 8.86
N GLU A 184 11.21 12.31 9.55
CA GLU A 184 10.75 13.66 9.19
C GLU A 184 11.47 14.18 7.95
N ALA A 185 12.79 13.99 7.85
CA ALA A 185 13.57 14.31 6.65
C ALA A 185 13.15 13.48 5.44
N ALA A 186 12.90 12.17 5.61
CA ALA A 186 12.40 11.29 4.56
C ALA A 186 10.97 11.67 4.12
N ARG A 187 10.10 12.13 5.04
CA ARG A 187 8.77 12.66 4.70
C ARG A 187 8.84 14.01 3.97
N GLY A 188 9.86 14.82 4.22
CA GLY A 188 10.14 16.05 3.45
C GLY A 188 10.68 15.74 2.06
N ALA A 189 11.61 14.79 1.96
CA ALA A 189 12.16 14.29 0.70
C ALA A 189 11.12 13.55 -0.15
N TYR A 190 10.15 12.86 0.44
CA TYR A 190 9.04 12.25 -0.31
C TYR A 190 8.07 13.29 -0.88
N ARG A 191 7.88 14.42 -0.19
CA ARG A 191 7.04 15.54 -0.67
C ARG A 191 7.73 16.42 -1.72
N HIS A 192 9.07 16.42 -1.78
CA HIS A 192 9.83 17.27 -2.72
C HIS A 192 10.73 16.51 -3.73
N GLY A 193 10.95 15.20 -3.56
CA GLY A 193 12.02 14.44 -4.22
C GLY A 193 11.64 13.70 -5.49
N VAL A 194 10.36 13.70 -5.89
CA VAL A 194 9.92 13.02 -7.13
C VAL A 194 10.56 13.62 -8.40
N GLN A 195 11.11 14.84 -8.34
CA GLN A 195 11.82 15.44 -9.47
C GLN A 195 13.35 15.32 -9.47
N ARG A 196 13.99 14.81 -8.40
CA ARG A 196 15.48 14.77 -8.30
C ARG A 196 16.11 13.42 -8.00
N VAL A 197 15.35 12.40 -7.60
CA VAL A 197 15.93 11.09 -7.22
C VAL A 197 16.02 10.12 -8.41
N ALA A 198 15.20 10.30 -9.45
CA ALA A 198 15.21 9.44 -10.65
C ALA A 198 16.58 9.37 -11.39
N PRO A 199 17.37 10.45 -11.51
CA PRO A 199 18.67 10.38 -12.21
C PRO A 199 19.77 9.66 -11.41
N VAL A 200 19.68 9.64 -10.08
CA VAL A 200 20.74 9.07 -9.22
C VAL A 200 20.64 7.55 -9.17
N ILE A 201 19.42 7.00 -9.22
CA ILE A 201 19.19 5.54 -9.28
C ILE A 201 19.69 4.97 -10.63
N ARG A 202 19.58 5.73 -11.73
CA ARG A 202 20.12 5.34 -13.04
C ARG A 202 21.64 5.15 -13.04
N ARG A 203 22.38 5.91 -12.22
CA ARG A 203 23.84 5.87 -12.17
C ARG A 203 24.41 4.72 -11.33
N VAL A 204 23.57 4.08 -10.51
CA VAL A 204 23.95 2.90 -9.69
C VAL A 204 23.59 1.58 -10.39
N GLY A 205 22.71 1.60 -11.41
CA GLY A 205 22.35 0.41 -12.20
C GLY A 205 23.26 0.13 -13.41
N GLU A 206 24.34 0.88 -13.60
CA GLU A 206 25.36 0.65 -14.65
C GLU A 206 26.73 0.21 -14.07
N LEU A 207 26.75 -0.26 -12.81
CA LEU A 207 27.87 -1.02 -12.22
C LEU A 207 27.42 -2.45 -11.91
#